data_AF-A0A670K4D4-F1
#
_entry.id   AF-A0A670K4D4-F1
#
_cell.length_a   1.000
_cell.length_b   1.000
_cell.length_c   1.000
_cell.angle_alpha   90.00
_cell.angle_beta   90.00
_cell.angle_gamma   90.00
#
_symmetry.space_group_name_H-M   'P 1'
#
loop_
_entity.id
_entity.type
_entity.pdbx_description
1 polymer ?
#
loop_
_entity_poly.entity_id
_entity_poly.type
_entity_poly.pdbx_seq_one_letter_code
_entity_poly.pdbx_strand_id
1 'polypeptide(L)'
;MISRAFCSLGTDINAALLAAASVFNRSSPAAGKVVKEQRIPLIIFLTDGEPTSGVTAGSRILSNAQQALKGTTSLFGLAFGDDADYGLMRRLSLENRGVARRIYEDADATLQLKGFYDEIASPLLYDVELAYLDGVAQDLTQNLFPNYFLGSELVVAGRVKPGASELRVRTTGHGQEGPLSLENDISANATEAAPFGCFGDANQISRFVQRLWAYFTIQDLLQARFRANDTAARRLLTEKATNLSLKYNFVTPVTSLIVVRPDEDREKVTKGGRATSPPFAAMTAVTPATAFISPVPPAPDSHASLIFTFSILHPCLFFLAVDGDPHFVVRLPHSLGNLCFTLDGCSGDVLRLVSDPATGLSVNGHLMGAPFRPGHEERPRTYFDAITIAVEHPRVGYVVNVTRKGVTLHGEGELVLPFAQRAAIHKPQLAISVWPEANVTVWIGHEVEFLVLLHRYSHPTALQRDHLGFYVVNSKGLSASAGGLLGEQHLLQMQLLGC
;
A
#
# COMPACT_ATOMS: atom_id res chain seq x y z
N MET A 1 -9.95 -24.60 14.72
CA MET A 1 -11.23 -24.14 14.10
C MET A 1 -11.85 -23.11 15.01
N ILE A 2 -11.88 -21.84 14.57
CA ILE A 2 -12.78 -20.82 15.12
C ILE A 2 -14.01 -20.89 14.21
N SER A 3 -15.09 -21.53 14.63
CA SER A 3 -16.31 -21.72 13.81
C SER A 3 -17.53 -20.99 14.36
N ARG A 4 -17.38 -20.30 15.49
CA ARG A 4 -18.45 -19.57 16.17
C ARG A 4 -17.92 -18.23 16.69
N ALA A 5 -17.93 -17.24 15.82
CA ALA A 5 -17.85 -15.84 16.19
C ALA A 5 -19.02 -15.12 15.49
N PHE A 6 -19.75 -14.29 16.23
CA PHE A 6 -20.79 -13.44 15.68
C PHE A 6 -20.30 -12.00 15.75
N CYS A 7 -20.41 -11.25 14.66
CA CYS A 7 -20.07 -9.84 14.66
C CYS A 7 -21.07 -9.08 15.54
N SER A 8 -20.56 -8.25 16.44
CA SER A 8 -21.35 -7.27 17.20
C SER A 8 -21.47 -5.96 16.44
N LEU A 9 -22.49 -5.16 16.76
CA LEU A 9 -22.80 -3.87 16.12
C LEU A 9 -21.76 -2.75 16.30
N GLY A 10 -20.61 -3.00 16.95
CA GLY A 10 -19.56 -1.99 17.17
C GLY A 10 -18.22 -2.57 17.59
N THR A 11 -17.20 -1.71 17.60
CA THR A 11 -15.78 -2.06 17.75
C THR A 11 -15.21 -1.41 19.01
N ASP A 12 -15.05 -2.20 20.08
CA ASP A 12 -14.40 -1.75 21.34
C ASP A 12 -12.95 -2.24 21.41
N ILE A 13 -12.06 -1.52 20.74
CA ILE A 13 -10.62 -1.82 20.70
C ILE A 13 -10.02 -1.80 22.11
N ASN A 14 -10.44 -0.84 22.94
CA ASN A 14 -9.91 -0.66 24.29
C ASN A 14 -10.22 -1.87 25.17
N ALA A 15 -11.48 -2.29 25.25
CA ALA A 15 -11.86 -3.44 26.07
C ALA A 15 -11.17 -4.71 25.60
N ALA A 16 -11.04 -4.92 24.29
CA ALA A 16 -10.34 -6.08 23.73
C ALA A 16 -8.85 -6.11 24.13
N LEU A 17 -8.14 -4.98 24.05
CA LEU A 17 -6.74 -4.89 24.47
C LEU A 17 -6.57 -5.12 25.98
N LEU A 18 -7.45 -4.55 26.81
CA LEU A 18 -7.43 -4.76 28.26
C LEU A 18 -7.74 -6.23 28.62
N ALA A 19 -8.69 -6.85 27.91
CA ALA A 19 -9.00 -8.26 28.07
C ALA A 19 -7.78 -9.14 27.72
N ALA A 20 -7.12 -8.86 26.59
CA ALA A 20 -5.90 -9.55 26.18
C ALA A 20 -4.78 -9.40 27.22
N ALA A 21 -4.53 -8.17 27.70
CA ALA A 21 -3.54 -7.90 28.75
C ALA A 21 -3.85 -8.64 30.06
N SER A 22 -5.14 -8.82 30.39
CA SER A 22 -5.54 -9.56 31.59
C SER A 22 -5.17 -11.06 31.53
N VAL A 23 -5.11 -11.65 30.33
CA VAL A 23 -4.70 -13.05 30.14
C VAL A 23 -3.25 -13.24 30.59
N PHE A 24 -2.36 -12.32 30.22
CA PHE A 24 -0.95 -12.36 30.59
C PHE A 24 -0.70 -12.00 32.07
N ASN A 25 -1.51 -11.11 32.64
CA ASN A 25 -1.39 -10.79 34.07
C ASN A 25 -1.82 -11.96 34.98
N ARG A 26 -2.76 -12.81 34.54
CA ARG A 26 -3.21 -14.00 35.29
C ARG A 26 -2.24 -15.18 35.23
N SER A 27 -1.38 -15.22 34.20
CA SER A 27 -0.33 -16.23 34.06
C SER A 27 0.97 -15.86 34.77
N SER A 28 1.04 -14.69 35.42
CA SER A 28 2.05 -14.41 36.44
C SER A 28 1.83 -15.37 37.62
N PRO A 29 2.83 -16.12 38.06
CA PRO A 29 2.62 -17.28 38.91
C PRO A 29 1.96 -16.87 40.22
N ALA A 30 0.75 -17.38 40.46
CA ALA A 30 0.23 -17.53 41.80
C ALA A 30 1.33 -18.21 42.64
N ALA A 31 1.69 -17.58 43.76
CA ALA A 31 2.75 -18.00 44.65
C ALA A 31 2.74 -19.53 44.85
N GLY A 32 3.75 -20.22 44.31
CA GLY A 32 3.99 -21.66 44.55
C GLY A 32 4.04 -22.59 43.34
N LYS A 33 3.75 -22.16 42.10
CA LYS A 33 3.99 -23.01 40.91
C LYS A 33 5.20 -22.52 40.11
N VAL A 34 6.27 -23.30 40.12
CA VAL A 34 7.44 -23.14 39.24
C VAL A 34 6.97 -23.32 37.80
N VAL A 35 6.84 -22.23 37.05
CA VAL A 35 6.60 -22.30 35.60
C VAL A 35 7.94 -22.64 34.95
N LYS A 36 8.01 -23.85 34.37
CA LYS A 36 9.24 -24.44 33.83
C LYS A 36 9.62 -23.91 32.43
N GLU A 37 8.81 -23.04 31.84
CA GLU A 37 8.99 -22.53 30.48
C GLU A 37 8.81 -21.02 30.45
N GLN A 38 9.91 -20.29 30.24
CA GLN A 38 9.88 -18.87 29.95
C GLN A 38 9.31 -18.68 28.53
N ARG A 39 8.15 -18.03 28.42
CA ARG A 39 7.46 -17.79 27.13
C ARG A 39 7.51 -16.31 26.80
N ILE A 40 7.67 -16.00 25.52
CA ILE A 40 7.67 -14.62 25.01
C ILE A 40 6.22 -14.21 24.75
N PRO A 41 5.65 -13.23 25.48
CA PRO A 41 4.25 -12.84 25.32
C PRO A 41 4.06 -11.94 24.10
N LEU A 42 3.30 -12.42 23.12
CA LEU A 42 2.95 -11.69 21.90
C LEU A 42 1.43 -11.54 21.79
N ILE A 43 0.97 -10.38 21.33
CA ILE A 43 -0.42 -10.10 20.97
C ILE A 43 -0.45 -9.75 19.49
N ILE A 44 -1.33 -10.41 18.74
CA ILE A 44 -1.72 -10.02 17.38
C ILE A 44 -3.13 -9.45 17.48
N PHE A 45 -3.30 -8.19 17.10
CA PHE A 45 -4.57 -7.49 17.14
C PHE A 45 -5.01 -7.15 15.72
N LEU A 46 -6.13 -7.70 15.27
CA LEU A 46 -6.68 -7.48 13.94
C LEU A 46 -7.94 -6.61 14.05
N THR A 47 -8.04 -5.56 13.25
CA THR A 47 -9.24 -4.72 13.13
C THR A 47 -9.45 -4.31 11.68
N ASP A 48 -10.69 -4.29 11.24
CA ASP A 48 -11.15 -3.77 9.95
C ASP A 48 -11.71 -2.34 10.06
N GLY A 49 -11.82 -1.80 11.29
CA GLY A 49 -12.48 -0.51 11.52
C GLY A 49 -11.87 0.33 12.62
N GLU A 50 -12.40 1.54 12.76
CA GLU A 50 -12.14 2.49 13.85
C GLU A 50 -12.83 2.06 15.17
N PRO A 51 -12.36 2.53 16.34
CA PRO A 51 -13.05 2.27 17.60
C PRO A 51 -14.39 3.03 17.67
N THR A 52 -15.50 2.31 17.71
CA THR A 52 -16.87 2.85 17.67
C THR A 52 -17.70 2.61 18.94
N SER A 53 -17.23 1.73 19.85
CA SER A 53 -17.91 1.41 21.10
C SER A 53 -16.95 1.50 22.29
N GLY A 54 -17.50 1.77 23.48
CA GLY A 54 -16.71 1.91 24.70
C GLY A 54 -15.82 3.15 24.67
N VAL A 55 -14.51 2.96 24.83
CA VAL A 55 -13.53 4.06 24.76
C VAL A 55 -13.07 4.23 23.31
N THR A 56 -13.47 5.33 22.68
CA THR A 56 -13.17 5.62 21.27
C THR A 56 -12.02 6.61 21.06
N ALA A 57 -11.71 7.43 22.07
CA ALA A 57 -10.62 8.42 21.97
C ALA A 57 -9.24 7.73 21.91
N GLY A 58 -8.57 7.76 20.76
CA GLY A 58 -7.30 7.07 20.52
C GLY A 58 -6.20 7.35 21.56
N SER A 59 -6.07 8.59 22.04
CA SER A 59 -5.10 8.94 23.10
C SER A 59 -5.35 8.20 24.43
N ARG A 60 -6.62 7.95 24.79
CA ARG A 60 -6.98 7.17 25.97
C ARG A 60 -6.73 5.68 25.74
N ILE A 61 -7.06 5.17 24.54
CA ILE A 61 -6.80 3.77 24.17
C ILE A 61 -5.29 3.46 24.28
N LEU A 62 -4.46 4.33 23.72
CA LEU A 62 -3.00 4.24 23.79
C LEU A 62 -2.49 4.19 25.24
N SER A 63 -2.93 5.14 26.07
CA SER A 63 -2.52 5.21 27.48
C SER A 63 -2.96 3.97 28.27
N ASN A 64 -4.21 3.51 28.08
CA ASN A 64 -4.73 2.32 28.74
C ASN A 64 -3.97 1.06 28.32
N ALA A 65 -3.68 0.89 27.02
CA ALA A 65 -2.93 -0.25 26.50
C ALA A 65 -1.51 -0.28 27.06
N GLN A 66 -0.81 0.86 27.05
CA GLN A 66 0.54 0.99 27.62
C GLN A 66 0.58 0.60 29.10
N GLN A 67 -0.38 1.08 29.89
CA GLN A 67 -0.48 0.74 31.32
C GLN A 67 -0.79 -0.75 31.55
N ALA A 68 -1.66 -1.34 30.72
CA ALA A 68 -2.08 -2.73 30.86
C ALA A 68 -0.99 -3.73 30.47
N LEU A 69 -0.22 -3.43 29.40
CA LEU A 69 0.84 -4.30 28.86
C LEU A 69 2.19 -4.11 29.57
N LYS A 70 2.37 -3.02 30.32
CA LYS A 70 3.52 -2.74 31.20
C LYS A 70 4.89 -2.82 30.51
N GLY A 71 4.93 -2.66 29.19
CA GLY A 71 6.15 -2.79 28.39
C GLY A 71 6.78 -4.19 28.38
N THR A 72 6.04 -5.22 28.79
CA THR A 72 6.53 -6.61 28.86
C THR A 72 6.03 -7.48 27.71
N THR A 73 4.99 -7.02 27.02
CA THR A 73 4.28 -7.74 25.95
C THR A 73 4.39 -6.98 24.64
N SER A 74 4.68 -7.69 23.56
CA SER A 74 4.72 -7.10 22.22
C SER A 74 3.36 -7.16 21.56
N LEU A 75 2.89 -6.02 21.07
CA LEU A 75 1.63 -5.87 20.36
C LEU A 75 1.87 -5.61 18.88
N PHE A 76 1.36 -6.50 18.04
CA PHE A 76 1.36 -6.36 16.59
C PHE A 76 -0.04 -6.05 16.09
N GLY A 77 -0.19 -4.90 15.43
CA GLY A 77 -1.46 -4.44 14.88
C GLY A 77 -1.62 -4.81 13.40
N LEU A 78 -2.71 -5.45 13.05
CA LEU A 78 -3.10 -5.73 11.67
C LEU A 78 -4.33 -4.89 11.35
N ALA A 79 -4.16 -3.92 10.46
CA ALA A 79 -5.23 -3.06 9.97
C ALA A 79 -5.74 -3.64 8.65
N PHE A 80 -6.94 -4.20 8.64
CA PHE A 80 -7.55 -4.84 7.49
C PHE A 80 -8.38 -3.82 6.70
N GLY A 81 -8.04 -3.62 5.44
CA GLY A 81 -8.68 -2.67 4.56
C GLY A 81 -8.44 -1.21 4.90
N ASP A 82 -9.11 -0.36 4.13
CA ASP A 82 -8.99 1.10 4.21
C ASP A 82 -9.78 1.70 5.39
N ASP A 83 -10.71 0.92 5.93
CA ASP A 83 -11.64 1.31 7.00
C ASP A 83 -10.96 1.23 8.40
N ALA A 84 -9.86 0.48 8.50
CA ALA A 84 -9.13 0.32 9.74
C ALA A 84 -8.29 1.57 10.09
N ASP A 85 -8.33 1.99 11.36
CA ASP A 85 -7.47 3.08 11.86
C ASP A 85 -6.01 2.62 11.96
N TYR A 86 -5.31 2.65 10.82
CA TYR A 86 -3.89 2.29 10.76
C TYR A 86 -3.02 3.24 11.58
N GLY A 87 -3.42 4.51 11.73
CA GLY A 87 -2.69 5.48 12.54
C GLY A 87 -2.65 5.06 14.01
N LEU A 88 -3.81 4.69 14.56
CA LEU A 88 -3.95 4.15 15.91
C LEU A 88 -3.23 2.80 16.05
N MET A 89 -3.41 1.86 15.11
CA MET A 89 -2.75 0.54 15.17
C MET A 89 -1.23 0.65 15.14
N ARG A 90 -0.71 1.51 14.26
CA ARG A 90 0.73 1.78 14.17
C ARG A 90 1.25 2.35 15.47
N ARG A 91 0.53 3.30 16.07
CA ARG A 91 0.97 3.93 17.32
C ARG A 91 0.90 2.98 18.51
N LEU A 92 -0.18 2.20 18.63
CA LEU A 92 -0.34 1.15 19.63
C LEU A 92 0.80 0.13 19.57
N SER A 93 1.11 -0.37 18.38
CA SER A 93 2.17 -1.36 18.18
C SER A 93 3.54 -0.77 18.52
N LEU A 94 3.81 0.45 18.02
CA LEU A 94 5.07 1.15 18.25
C LEU A 94 5.33 1.48 19.72
N GLU A 95 4.31 1.82 20.50
CA GLU A 95 4.43 2.11 21.94
C GLU A 95 4.51 0.82 22.78
N ASN A 96 4.13 -0.34 22.21
CA ASN A 96 4.10 -1.64 22.88
C ASN A 96 4.96 -2.67 22.15
N ARG A 97 6.22 -2.32 21.84
CA ARG A 97 7.27 -3.26 21.41
C ARG A 97 6.94 -4.09 20.15
N GLY A 98 6.08 -3.61 19.26
CA GLY A 98 5.74 -4.32 18.02
C GLY A 98 5.62 -3.39 16.82
N VAL A 99 5.07 -3.94 15.74
CA VAL A 99 4.89 -3.26 14.45
C VAL A 99 3.45 -3.44 13.99
N ALA A 100 2.94 -2.47 13.23
CA ALA A 100 1.66 -2.61 12.56
C ALA A 100 1.85 -2.89 11.06
N ARG A 101 0.95 -3.67 10.47
CA ARG A 101 0.90 -3.97 9.04
C ARG A 101 -0.52 -3.73 8.52
N ARG A 102 -0.63 -3.16 7.32
CA ARG A 102 -1.89 -3.12 6.58
C ARG A 102 -2.10 -4.45 5.87
N ILE A 103 -3.34 -4.91 5.85
CA ILE A 103 -3.79 -6.08 5.10
C ILE A 103 -4.81 -5.56 4.10
N TYR A 104 -4.55 -5.73 2.81
CA TYR A 104 -5.41 -5.21 1.76
C TYR A 104 -6.57 -6.17 1.48
N GLU A 105 -7.77 -5.63 1.23
CA GLU A 105 -9.00 -6.41 0.98
C GLU A 105 -9.01 -6.98 -0.45
N ASP A 106 -8.12 -7.92 -0.73
CA ASP A 106 -8.03 -8.58 -2.03
C ASP A 106 -8.03 -10.12 -1.85
N ALA A 107 -8.06 -10.85 -2.97
CA ALA A 107 -8.05 -12.30 -3.03
C ALA A 107 -6.84 -12.94 -2.29
N ASP A 108 -5.77 -12.18 -2.07
CA ASP A 108 -4.56 -12.62 -1.40
C ASP A 108 -4.47 -12.22 0.09
N ALA A 109 -5.51 -11.59 0.68
CA ALA A 109 -5.50 -11.17 2.08
C ALA A 109 -5.14 -12.32 3.06
N THR A 110 -5.57 -13.54 2.73
CA THR A 110 -5.21 -14.75 3.49
C THR A 110 -3.70 -15.04 3.44
N LEU A 111 -3.05 -14.84 2.28
CA LEU A 111 -1.61 -15.00 2.13
C LEU A 111 -0.84 -13.89 2.85
N GLN A 112 -1.34 -12.65 2.84
CA GLN A 112 -0.75 -11.54 3.59
C GLN A 112 -0.75 -11.82 5.10
N LEU A 113 -1.87 -12.28 5.64
CA LEU A 113 -2.00 -12.68 7.06
C LEU A 113 -1.08 -13.85 7.40
N LYS A 114 -1.04 -14.88 6.54
CA LYS A 114 -0.15 -16.02 6.72
C LYS A 114 1.32 -15.59 6.71
N GLY A 115 1.72 -14.76 5.75
CA GLY A 115 3.09 -14.26 5.62
C GLY A 115 3.52 -13.45 6.84
N PHE A 116 2.64 -12.60 7.37
CA PHE A 116 2.88 -11.92 8.63
C PHE A 116 3.03 -12.90 9.81
N TYR A 117 2.16 -13.90 9.91
CA TYR A 117 2.26 -14.89 10.98
C TYR A 117 3.58 -15.67 10.89
N ASP A 118 3.97 -16.13 9.70
CA ASP A 118 5.20 -16.87 9.48
C ASP A 118 6.45 -16.07 9.90
N GLU A 119 6.43 -14.73 9.73
CA GLU A 119 7.49 -13.81 10.15
C GLU A 119 7.69 -13.77 11.67
N ILE A 120 6.60 -13.84 12.44
CA ILE A 120 6.62 -13.70 13.91
C ILE A 120 6.37 -15.01 14.68
N ALA A 121 6.11 -16.11 13.98
CA ALA A 121 5.64 -17.36 14.57
C ALA A 121 6.66 -18.00 15.54
N SER A 122 7.95 -17.72 15.36
CA SER A 122 9.03 -18.38 16.08
C SER A 122 9.96 -17.36 16.77
N PRO A 123 9.54 -16.74 17.89
CA PRO A 123 10.41 -15.84 18.65
C PRO A 123 11.50 -16.64 19.37
N LEU A 124 12.76 -16.30 19.13
CA LEU A 124 13.94 -16.96 19.69
C LEU A 124 14.54 -16.20 20.87
N LEU A 125 14.65 -14.88 20.74
CA LEU A 125 15.18 -14.00 21.77
C LEU A 125 14.26 -12.79 21.97
N TYR A 126 14.31 -12.20 23.16
CA TYR A 126 13.69 -10.92 23.48
C TYR A 126 14.66 -10.02 24.25
N ASP A 127 14.42 -8.72 24.19
CA ASP A 127 15.28 -7.68 24.77
C ASP A 127 16.75 -7.82 24.34
N VAL A 128 16.95 -7.95 23.03
CA VAL A 128 18.27 -8.08 22.42
C VAL A 128 18.91 -6.70 22.30
N GLU A 129 20.02 -6.47 22.99
CA GLU A 129 20.74 -5.21 22.97
C GLU A 129 22.14 -5.40 22.41
N LEU A 130 22.53 -4.56 21.44
CA LEU A 130 23.87 -4.48 20.90
C LEU A 130 24.57 -3.23 21.45
N ALA A 131 25.45 -3.44 22.41
CA ALA A 131 26.25 -2.38 23.02
C ALA A 131 27.62 -2.29 22.32
N TYR A 132 27.96 -1.09 21.87
CA TYR A 132 29.28 -0.78 21.30
C TYR A 132 30.12 -0.10 22.37
N LEU A 133 31.18 -0.78 22.82
CA LEU A 133 31.97 -0.35 23.96
C LEU A 133 33.00 0.74 23.57
N ASP A 134 33.67 1.30 24.57
CA ASP A 134 34.79 2.23 24.44
C ASP A 134 34.47 3.58 23.75
N GLY A 135 33.19 3.86 23.48
CA GLY A 135 32.72 5.14 22.92
C GLY A 135 33.26 5.44 21.52
N VAL A 136 33.66 4.39 20.79
CA VAL A 136 34.25 4.45 19.46
C VAL A 136 33.18 4.63 18.37
N ALA A 137 32.00 4.03 18.57
CA ALA A 137 30.84 4.18 17.70
C ALA A 137 29.99 5.40 18.09
N GLN A 138 29.49 6.11 17.09
CA GLN A 138 28.64 7.30 17.18
C GLN A 138 27.48 7.20 16.19
N ASP A 139 26.46 8.04 16.36
CA ASP A 139 25.29 8.08 15.48
C ASP A 139 24.68 6.69 15.20
N LEU A 140 24.57 5.87 16.25
CA LEU A 140 24.00 4.53 16.16
C LEU A 140 22.49 4.60 15.89
N THR A 141 22.02 3.69 15.04
CA THR A 141 20.58 3.39 14.87
C THR A 141 20.06 2.65 16.10
N GLN A 142 18.76 2.32 16.13
CA GLN A 142 18.18 1.45 17.15
C GLN A 142 19.07 0.22 17.38
N ASN A 143 19.46 0.01 18.63
CA ASN A 143 20.33 -1.07 19.06
C ASN A 143 19.71 -1.97 20.14
N LEU A 144 18.48 -1.65 20.57
CA LEU A 144 17.65 -2.49 21.44
C LEU A 144 16.46 -3.02 20.63
N PHE A 145 16.36 -4.33 20.49
CA PHE A 145 15.33 -5.02 19.72
C PHE A 145 14.45 -5.83 20.67
N PRO A 146 13.15 -5.53 20.76
CA PRO A 146 12.26 -6.23 21.69
C PRO A 146 12.13 -7.73 21.41
N ASN A 147 12.22 -8.13 20.14
CA ASN A 147 12.09 -9.52 19.70
C ASN A 147 13.08 -9.83 18.58
N TYR A 148 13.52 -11.08 18.54
CA TYR A 148 14.23 -11.70 17.43
C TYR A 148 13.51 -12.98 17.02
N PHE A 149 13.10 -13.07 15.76
CA PHE A 149 12.34 -14.20 15.22
C PHE A 149 13.23 -15.07 14.33
N LEU A 150 12.94 -16.37 14.28
CA LEU A 150 13.64 -17.30 13.39
C LEU A 150 13.48 -16.86 11.93
N GLY A 151 14.60 -16.74 11.22
CA GLY A 151 14.62 -16.27 9.83
C GLY A 151 14.62 -14.75 9.68
N SER A 152 14.52 -13.99 10.78
CA SER A 152 14.72 -12.54 10.77
C SER A 152 16.20 -12.17 10.97
N GLU A 153 16.50 -10.89 10.79
CA GLU A 153 17.83 -10.30 10.99
C GLU A 153 17.70 -9.00 11.79
N LEU A 154 18.64 -8.76 12.70
CA LEU A 154 18.77 -7.50 13.43
C LEU A 154 19.96 -6.72 12.87
N VAL A 155 19.73 -5.48 12.48
CA VAL A 155 20.76 -4.64 11.87
C VAL A 155 20.93 -3.37 12.68
N VAL A 156 22.17 -3.10 13.08
CA VAL A 156 22.56 -1.83 13.69
C VAL A 156 23.62 -1.19 12.81
N ALA A 157 23.42 0.07 12.46
CA ALA A 157 24.37 0.86 11.71
C ALA A 157 24.84 2.04 12.56
N GLY A 158 26.07 2.48 12.34
CA GLY A 158 26.64 3.63 13.02
C GLY A 158 27.87 4.16 12.32
N ARG A 159 28.48 5.17 12.93
CA ARG A 159 29.72 5.76 12.46
C ARG A 159 30.83 5.48 13.46
N VAL A 160 31.97 5.04 12.94
CA VAL A 160 33.17 4.80 13.74
C VAL A 160 34.03 6.05 13.72
N LYS A 161 34.57 6.44 14.89
CA LYS A 161 35.49 7.57 15.00
C LYS A 161 36.75 7.34 14.14
N PRO A 162 37.30 8.38 13.48
CA PRO A 162 38.56 8.27 12.77
C PRO A 162 39.69 7.81 13.69
N GLY A 163 40.51 6.85 13.23
CA GLY A 163 41.67 6.34 13.98
C GLY A 163 41.36 5.24 14.99
N ALA A 164 40.12 4.75 15.06
CA ALA A 164 39.80 3.57 15.84
C ALA A 164 40.36 2.30 15.17
N SER A 165 41.06 1.46 15.93
CA SER A 165 41.64 0.21 15.45
C SER A 165 40.75 -1.01 15.70
N GLU A 166 39.94 -0.97 16.75
CA GLU A 166 39.10 -2.07 17.20
C GLU A 166 37.70 -1.57 17.57
N LEU A 167 36.70 -2.41 17.28
CA LEU A 167 35.31 -2.20 17.63
C LEU A 167 34.85 -3.37 18.48
N ARG A 168 34.69 -3.12 19.79
CA ARG A 168 34.18 -4.11 20.74
C ARG A 168 32.66 -4.04 20.82
N VAL A 169 32.00 -5.14 20.50
CA VAL A 169 30.53 -5.27 20.48
C VAL A 169 30.12 -6.31 21.50
N ARG A 170 29.21 -5.94 22.41
CA ARG A 170 28.56 -6.84 23.36
C ARG A 170 27.08 -6.98 23.00
N THR A 171 26.65 -8.20 22.73
CA THR A 171 25.25 -8.55 22.48
C THR A 171 24.67 -9.24 23.71
N THR A 172 23.60 -8.69 24.27
CA THR A 172 22.83 -9.32 25.36
C THR A 172 21.42 -9.63 24.89
N GLY A 173 20.75 -10.57 25.54
CA GLY A 173 19.35 -10.90 25.26
C GLY A 173 18.84 -12.01 26.17
N HIS A 174 17.57 -12.38 26.04
CA HIS A 174 16.98 -13.47 26.81
C HIS A 174 16.27 -14.44 25.87
N GLY A 175 16.52 -15.74 26.07
CA GLY A 175 15.88 -16.82 25.30
C GLY A 175 15.29 -17.88 26.22
N GLN A 176 14.81 -18.96 25.62
CA GLN A 176 14.26 -20.12 26.36
C GLN A 176 15.33 -20.81 27.21
N GLU A 177 16.58 -20.83 26.76
CA GLU A 177 17.72 -21.47 27.46
C GLU A 177 18.35 -20.58 28.54
N GLY A 178 17.88 -19.33 28.69
CA GLY A 178 18.40 -18.37 29.65
C GLY A 178 18.92 -17.09 29.00
N PRO A 179 19.68 -16.26 29.75
CA PRO A 179 20.26 -15.04 29.23
C PRO A 179 21.41 -15.35 28.24
N LEU A 180 21.40 -14.65 27.11
CA LEU A 180 22.48 -14.62 26.12
C LEU A 180 23.40 -13.45 26.43
N SER A 181 24.71 -13.69 26.42
CA SER A 181 25.73 -12.64 26.45
C SER A 181 26.90 -13.07 25.58
N LEU A 182 27.16 -12.30 24.53
CA LEU A 182 28.25 -12.52 23.58
C LEU A 182 29.08 -11.25 23.47
N GLU A 183 30.40 -11.38 23.47
CA GLU A 183 31.32 -10.27 23.20
C GLU A 183 32.19 -10.63 22.00
N ASN A 184 32.33 -9.69 21.07
CA ASN A 184 33.15 -9.83 19.87
C ASN A 184 33.99 -8.57 19.65
N ASP A 185 35.30 -8.75 19.45
CA ASP A 185 36.21 -7.69 19.05
C ASP A 185 36.41 -7.75 17.53
N ILE A 186 36.03 -6.68 16.82
CA ILE A 186 36.14 -6.58 15.36
C ILE A 186 37.26 -5.60 15.02
N SER A 187 38.22 -6.02 14.19
CA SER A 187 39.25 -5.10 13.66
C SER A 187 38.60 -4.07 12.74
N ALA A 188 38.68 -2.79 13.11
CA ALA A 188 38.18 -1.67 12.30
C ALA A 188 39.08 -1.38 11.08
N ASN A 189 40.28 -1.98 11.05
CA ASN A 189 41.28 -1.85 9.98
C ASN A 189 41.27 -3.02 8.97
N ALA A 190 40.24 -3.87 8.97
CA ALA A 190 40.17 -4.99 8.04
C ALA A 190 40.02 -4.52 6.57
N THR A 191 41.16 -4.34 5.90
CA THR A 191 41.34 -4.38 4.44
C THR A 191 41.26 -5.81 3.89
N GLU A 192 40.83 -6.78 4.70
CA GLU A 192 40.58 -8.13 4.22
C GLU A 192 39.43 -8.09 3.23
N ALA A 193 39.76 -8.42 1.97
CA ALA A 193 38.83 -8.55 0.88
C ALA A 193 37.56 -9.26 1.37
N ALA A 194 36.41 -8.61 1.20
CA ALA A 194 35.13 -9.13 1.63
C ALA A 194 34.98 -10.61 1.24
N PRO A 195 34.76 -11.54 2.18
CA PRO A 195 34.49 -12.95 1.87
C PRO A 195 33.18 -13.15 1.09
N PHE A 196 32.40 -12.08 0.93
CA PHE A 196 31.01 -12.10 0.44
C PHE A 196 30.84 -12.07 -1.08
N GLY A 197 31.89 -12.36 -1.86
CA GLY A 197 31.77 -12.43 -3.33
C GLY A 197 31.44 -11.09 -4.01
N CYS A 198 31.51 -9.97 -3.27
CA CYS A 198 31.40 -8.64 -3.83
C CYS A 198 32.71 -8.29 -4.55
N PHE A 199 32.84 -8.72 -5.81
CA PHE A 199 33.89 -8.28 -6.74
C PHE A 199 33.65 -6.82 -7.16
N GLY A 200 33.74 -5.89 -6.21
CA GLY A 200 33.52 -4.45 -6.44
C GLY A 200 34.56 -3.59 -5.74
N ASP A 201 34.96 -2.51 -6.42
CA ASP A 201 35.80 -1.41 -5.90
C ASP A 201 35.42 -1.07 -4.44
N ALA A 202 36.41 -1.07 -3.53
CA ALA A 202 36.22 -0.79 -2.10
C ALA A 202 35.48 0.53 -1.84
N ASN A 203 35.59 1.49 -2.77
CA ASN A 203 34.83 2.74 -2.71
C ASN A 203 33.32 2.56 -2.87
N GLN A 204 32.85 1.57 -3.64
CA GLN A 204 31.43 1.29 -3.80
C GLN A 204 30.83 0.68 -2.53
N ILE A 205 31.54 -0.25 -1.87
CA ILE A 205 31.12 -0.84 -0.59
C ILE A 205 31.01 0.25 0.47
N SER A 206 32.03 1.12 0.58
CA SER A 206 32.00 2.24 1.52
C SER A 206 30.80 3.18 1.29
N ARG A 207 30.51 3.55 0.03
CA ARG A 207 29.34 4.37 -0.30
C ARG A 207 28.03 3.65 0.03
N PHE A 208 27.92 2.36 -0.25
CA PHE A 208 26.74 1.57 0.07
C PHE A 208 26.48 1.53 1.58
N VAL A 209 27.49 1.18 2.38
CA VAL A 209 27.37 1.12 3.85
C VAL A 209 26.99 2.50 4.43
N GLN A 210 27.56 3.58 3.91
CA GLN A 210 27.16 4.94 4.30
C GLN A 210 25.70 5.25 3.97
N ARG A 211 25.22 4.83 2.79
CA ARG A 211 23.81 5.00 2.39
C ARG A 211 22.88 4.13 3.23
N LEU A 212 23.30 2.92 3.59
CA LEU A 212 22.56 2.01 4.48
C LEU A 212 22.38 2.61 5.87
N TRP A 213 23.46 3.13 6.46
CA TRP A 213 23.40 3.87 7.72
C TRP A 213 22.44 5.06 7.63
N ALA A 214 22.53 5.85 6.56
CA ALA A 214 21.65 7.01 6.36
C ALA A 214 20.18 6.59 6.24
N TYR A 215 19.89 5.52 5.50
CA TYR A 215 18.55 4.97 5.34
C TYR A 215 17.94 4.59 6.69
N PHE A 216 18.62 3.74 7.49
CA PHE A 216 18.12 3.33 8.80
C PHE A 216 17.98 4.50 9.77
N THR A 217 18.94 5.44 9.76
CA THR A 217 18.86 6.65 10.60
C THR A 217 17.64 7.50 10.23
N ILE A 218 17.32 7.65 8.93
CA ILE A 218 16.12 8.36 8.49
C ILE A 218 14.86 7.63 8.98
N GLN A 219 14.80 6.30 8.88
CA GLN A 219 13.66 5.51 9.37
C GLN A 219 13.44 5.72 10.87
N ASP A 220 14.51 5.64 11.67
CA ASP A 220 14.47 5.87 13.11
C ASP A 220 13.95 7.28 13.45
N LEU A 221 14.43 8.31 12.73
CA LEU A 221 13.99 9.69 12.91
C LEU A 221 12.50 9.86 12.57
N LEU A 222 12.02 9.24 11.48
CA LEU A 222 10.62 9.30 11.07
C LEU A 222 9.71 8.56 12.06
N GLN A 223 10.16 7.43 12.60
CA GLN A 223 9.44 6.68 13.63
C GLN A 223 9.40 7.43 14.96
N ALA A 224 10.51 8.03 15.38
CA ALA A 224 10.57 8.89 16.56
C ALA A 224 9.65 10.11 16.41
N ARG A 225 9.62 10.74 15.21
CA ARG A 225 8.71 11.85 14.90
C ARG A 225 7.26 11.44 15.05
N PHE A 226 6.91 10.23 14.59
CA PHE A 226 5.55 9.71 14.67
C PHE A 226 5.11 9.47 16.13
N ARG A 227 6.02 8.96 16.99
CA ARG A 227 5.78 8.75 18.43
C ARG A 227 5.70 10.05 19.23
N ALA A 228 6.39 11.10 18.79
CA ALA A 228 6.47 12.35 19.53
C ALA A 228 5.11 13.06 19.64
N ASN A 229 4.71 13.37 20.89
CA ASN A 229 3.55 14.21 21.21
C ASN A 229 3.87 15.70 21.18
N ASP A 230 5.13 16.05 21.48
CA ASP A 230 5.56 17.44 21.54
C ASP A 230 5.82 18.00 20.14
N THR A 231 5.31 19.22 19.90
CA THR A 231 5.41 19.88 18.60
C THR A 231 6.84 20.32 18.28
N ALA A 232 7.62 20.76 19.27
CA ALA A 232 9.00 21.17 19.07
C ALA A 232 9.90 19.96 18.74
N ALA A 233 9.75 18.85 19.46
CA ALA A 233 10.43 17.60 19.17
C ALA A 233 10.12 17.08 17.76
N ARG A 234 8.84 17.12 17.34
CA ARG A 234 8.44 16.73 15.98
C ARG A 234 9.11 17.59 14.91
N ARG A 235 9.20 18.90 15.12
CA ARG A 235 9.89 19.82 14.20
C ARG A 235 11.37 19.47 14.08
N LEU A 236 12.07 19.34 15.21
CA LEU A 236 13.49 18.96 15.25
C LEU A 236 13.76 17.62 14.52
N LEU A 237 12.94 16.61 14.78
CA LEU A 237 13.07 15.29 14.15
C LEU A 237 12.80 15.35 12.63
N THR A 238 11.83 16.19 12.22
CA THR A 238 11.54 16.44 10.80
C THR A 238 12.73 17.10 10.12
N GLU A 239 13.28 18.17 10.70
CA GLU A 239 14.45 18.87 10.15
C GLU A 239 15.67 17.95 10.00
N LYS A 240 15.96 17.13 11.02
CA LYS A 240 17.04 16.13 10.96
C LYS A 240 16.80 15.12 9.83
N ALA A 241 15.59 14.58 9.72
CA ALA A 241 15.24 13.62 8.67
C ALA A 241 15.34 14.27 7.27
N THR A 242 14.86 15.49 7.10
CA THR A 242 14.94 16.25 5.83
C THR A 242 16.39 16.48 5.44
N ASN A 243 17.22 16.99 6.35
CA ASN A 243 18.63 17.26 6.07
C ASN A 243 19.39 16.00 5.66
N LEU A 244 19.15 14.88 6.34
CA LEU A 244 19.78 13.61 6.01
C LEU A 244 19.27 13.04 4.68
N SER A 245 17.96 13.15 4.42
CA SER A 245 17.34 12.72 3.16
C SER A 245 17.88 13.50 1.97
N LEU A 246 18.01 14.83 2.09
CA LEU A 246 18.60 15.68 1.05
C LEU A 246 20.08 15.36 0.84
N LYS A 247 20.85 15.20 1.93
CA LYS A 247 22.28 14.88 1.85
C LYS A 247 22.57 13.58 1.09
N TYR A 248 21.71 12.57 1.24
CA TYR A 248 21.87 11.26 0.60
C TYR A 248 20.92 11.03 -0.60
N ASN A 249 20.18 12.06 -1.03
CA ASN A 249 19.22 12.01 -2.14
C ASN A 249 18.16 10.91 -2.00
N PHE A 250 17.58 10.78 -0.80
CA PHE A 250 16.43 9.92 -0.56
C PHE A 250 15.13 10.70 -0.75
N VAL A 251 14.18 10.09 -1.48
CA VAL A 251 12.78 10.49 -1.48
C VAL A 251 12.10 9.81 -0.29
N THR A 252 11.51 10.60 0.59
CA THR A 252 11.00 10.16 1.89
C THR A 252 9.72 10.94 2.21
N PRO A 253 8.98 10.62 3.29
CA PRO A 253 7.83 11.44 3.71
C PRO A 253 8.14 12.92 4.05
N VAL A 254 9.41 13.35 3.97
CA VAL A 254 9.84 14.74 4.21
C VAL A 254 10.58 15.36 3.02
N THR A 255 10.65 14.66 1.88
CA THR A 255 11.30 15.14 0.64
C THR A 255 10.51 14.69 -0.59
N SER A 256 10.48 15.51 -1.64
CA SER A 256 9.82 15.18 -2.91
C SER A 256 10.80 15.27 -4.07
N LEU A 257 10.59 14.46 -5.10
CA LEU A 257 11.30 14.58 -6.37
C LEU A 257 10.40 15.30 -7.37
N ILE A 258 10.86 16.43 -7.89
CA ILE A 258 10.11 17.24 -8.87
C ILE A 258 10.84 17.14 -10.20
N VAL A 259 10.11 16.74 -11.25
CA VAL A 259 10.62 16.71 -12.62
C VAL A 259 10.09 17.94 -13.35
N VAL A 260 10.97 18.89 -13.65
CA VAL A 260 10.64 20.09 -14.43
C VAL A 260 10.90 19.77 -15.90
N ARG A 261 9.86 19.89 -16.75
CA ARG A 261 10.03 19.81 -18.21
C ARG A 261 10.69 21.11 -18.70
N PRO A 262 11.69 21.06 -19.59
CA PRO A 262 12.23 22.26 -20.22
C PRO A 262 11.13 23.00 -20.99
N ASP A 263 11.07 24.32 -20.88
CA ASP A 263 10.15 25.18 -21.63
C ASP A 263 10.59 25.29 -23.11
N GLU A 264 10.53 24.19 -23.85
CA GLU A 264 10.57 24.20 -25.31
C GLU A 264 9.26 23.56 -25.79
N ASP A 265 8.33 24.41 -26.27
CA ASP A 265 7.05 24.12 -26.96
C ASP A 265 5.84 24.95 -26.46
N ARG A 266 6.05 26.01 -25.67
CA ARG A 266 4.97 26.97 -25.32
C ARG A 266 4.82 28.19 -26.23
N GLU A 267 5.50 28.22 -27.38
CA GLU A 267 5.30 29.28 -28.39
C GLU A 267 4.98 28.70 -29.77
N LYS A 268 3.68 28.53 -30.06
CA LYS A 268 3.03 28.84 -31.35
C LYS A 268 1.57 28.37 -31.39
N VAL A 269 0.71 28.85 -30.49
CA VAL A 269 -0.73 28.97 -30.79
C VAL A 269 -1.27 30.29 -30.26
N THR A 270 -0.90 31.38 -30.94
CA THR A 270 -1.73 32.59 -30.97
C THR A 270 -1.83 33.06 -32.41
N LYS A 271 -2.99 32.82 -33.04
CA LYS A 271 -3.92 33.85 -33.50
C LYS A 271 -4.90 33.25 -34.51
N GLY A 272 -6.19 33.28 -34.18
CA GLY A 272 -7.28 33.23 -35.15
C GLY A 272 -8.54 32.56 -34.63
N GLY A 273 -9.63 33.32 -34.48
CA GLY A 273 -10.98 32.76 -34.43
C GLY A 273 -11.77 33.04 -33.17
N ARG A 274 -12.18 34.30 -32.98
CA ARG A 274 -13.32 34.68 -32.13
C ARG A 274 -14.59 34.07 -32.71
N ALA A 275 -15.29 33.21 -31.99
CA ALA A 275 -16.69 32.88 -32.26
C ALA A 275 -17.44 32.61 -30.94
N THR A 276 -18.31 33.57 -30.65
CA THR A 276 -19.42 33.63 -29.70
C THR A 276 -20.20 32.33 -29.54
N SER A 277 -20.45 31.93 -28.29
CA SER A 277 -21.55 31.05 -27.91
C SER A 277 -22.89 31.80 -27.94
N PRO A 278 -23.99 31.13 -28.31
CA PRO A 278 -25.29 31.44 -27.72
C PRO A 278 -25.87 30.22 -26.98
N PRO A 279 -26.71 30.45 -25.95
CA PRO A 279 -27.39 29.40 -25.20
C PRO A 279 -28.71 29.02 -25.89
N PHE A 280 -29.12 27.75 -25.86
CA PHE A 280 -30.53 27.43 -26.06
C PHE A 280 -31.02 26.22 -25.27
N ALA A 281 -32.27 26.37 -24.84
CA ALA A 281 -33.07 25.63 -23.89
C ALA A 281 -33.53 24.25 -24.37
N ALA A 282 -34.03 23.53 -23.37
CA ALA A 282 -34.69 22.24 -23.38
C ALA A 282 -35.78 22.07 -24.45
N MET A 283 -35.99 20.82 -24.88
CA MET A 283 -37.33 20.33 -25.23
C MET A 283 -37.45 18.80 -25.10
N THR A 284 -38.68 18.43 -24.79
CA THR A 284 -39.31 17.20 -24.31
C THR A 284 -39.35 15.99 -25.24
N ALA A 285 -39.21 14.82 -24.60
CA ALA A 285 -39.90 13.52 -24.76
C ALA A 285 -40.66 13.16 -26.06
N VAL A 286 -40.29 12.01 -26.66
CA VAL A 286 -41.19 11.09 -27.38
C VAL A 286 -40.67 9.63 -27.28
N THR A 287 -41.43 8.74 -26.62
CA THR A 287 -41.48 7.26 -26.81
C THR A 287 -42.38 6.94 -28.02
N PRO A 288 -42.31 5.77 -28.71
CA PRO A 288 -42.27 4.39 -28.18
C PRO A 288 -41.34 3.47 -29.03
N ALA A 289 -41.25 2.13 -29.02
CA ALA A 289 -42.03 1.03 -28.49
C ALA A 289 -41.12 -0.22 -28.35
N THR A 290 -41.54 -1.11 -27.47
CA THR A 290 -41.03 -2.44 -27.12
C THR A 290 -40.87 -3.41 -28.29
N ALA A 291 -39.76 -4.17 -28.32
CA ALA A 291 -39.69 -5.45 -29.02
C ALA A 291 -39.07 -6.51 -28.09
N PHE A 292 -39.78 -7.63 -27.98
CA PHE A 292 -39.47 -8.80 -27.15
C PHE A 292 -38.32 -9.62 -27.74
N ILE A 293 -37.42 -10.14 -26.89
CA ILE A 293 -36.54 -11.27 -27.24
C ILE A 293 -36.66 -12.33 -26.14
N SER A 294 -36.97 -13.56 -26.54
CA SER A 294 -37.13 -14.74 -25.69
C SER A 294 -35.79 -15.45 -25.41
N PRO A 295 -35.68 -16.24 -24.32
CA PRO A 295 -34.43 -16.87 -23.85
C PRO A 295 -34.32 -18.35 -24.27
N VAL A 296 -33.10 -18.83 -24.54
CA VAL A 296 -32.78 -20.27 -24.67
C VAL A 296 -31.36 -20.54 -24.07
N PRO A 297 -31.13 -21.71 -23.42
CA PRO A 297 -30.28 -21.90 -22.23
C PRO A 297 -28.88 -22.53 -22.52
N PRO A 298 -28.04 -22.77 -21.49
CA PRO A 298 -26.61 -23.10 -21.65
C PRO A 298 -26.28 -24.59 -21.43
N ALA A 299 -25.15 -25.05 -21.98
CA ALA A 299 -24.27 -26.14 -21.49
C ALA A 299 -23.20 -26.52 -22.56
N PRO A 300 -22.12 -27.26 -22.24
CA PRO A 300 -21.35 -27.31 -21.00
C PRO A 300 -19.81 -27.28 -21.23
N ASP A 301 -19.09 -27.27 -20.12
CA ASP A 301 -17.63 -27.23 -19.94
C ASP A 301 -16.83 -28.33 -20.65
N SER A 302 -15.59 -28.00 -21.00
CA SER A 302 -14.43 -28.87 -20.74
C SER A 302 -13.14 -28.13 -21.07
N HIS A 303 -12.19 -28.13 -20.14
CA HIS A 303 -10.82 -28.66 -20.30
C HIS A 303 -9.88 -28.05 -19.26
N ALA A 304 -9.34 -28.96 -18.46
CA ALA A 304 -8.30 -28.74 -17.47
C ALA A 304 -7.02 -28.17 -18.09
N SER A 305 -6.21 -27.46 -17.30
CA SER A 305 -4.77 -27.77 -17.15
C SER A 305 -4.04 -26.88 -16.13
N LEU A 306 -3.32 -27.60 -15.26
CA LEU A 306 -1.92 -27.38 -14.84
C LEU A 306 -1.60 -26.22 -13.89
N ILE A 307 -1.53 -26.62 -12.62
CA ILE A 307 -0.87 -25.94 -11.51
C ILE A 307 0.65 -25.90 -11.77
N PHE A 308 1.23 -24.70 -11.85
CA PHE A 308 2.67 -24.48 -11.70
C PHE A 308 2.91 -23.68 -10.42
N THR A 309 3.46 -24.36 -9.42
CA THR A 309 3.94 -23.75 -8.17
C THR A 309 5.32 -23.15 -8.39
N PHE A 310 5.46 -21.84 -8.20
CA PHE A 310 6.77 -21.19 -8.02
C PHE A 310 6.81 -20.50 -6.65
N SER A 311 7.64 -21.05 -5.77
CA SER A 311 8.03 -20.45 -4.50
C SER A 311 8.98 -19.27 -4.77
N ILE A 312 8.61 -18.06 -4.33
CA ILE A 312 9.49 -16.89 -4.40
C ILE A 312 9.78 -16.42 -2.96
N LEU A 313 11.04 -16.57 -2.57
CA LEU A 313 11.68 -15.97 -1.39
C LEU A 313 11.52 -14.44 -1.48
N HIS A 314 10.86 -13.81 -0.51
CA HIS A 314 10.64 -12.35 -0.47
C HIS A 314 11.53 -11.69 0.60
N PRO A 315 12.41 -10.73 0.23
CA PRO A 315 12.92 -9.75 1.17
C PRO A 315 11.84 -8.69 1.44
N CYS A 316 11.59 -8.40 2.72
CA CYS A 316 10.61 -7.44 3.20
C CYS A 316 10.80 -6.05 2.58
N LEU A 317 9.77 -5.57 1.86
CA LEU A 317 9.66 -4.19 1.42
C LEU A 317 8.63 -3.47 2.30
N PHE A 318 9.10 -2.42 2.97
CA PHE A 318 8.27 -1.46 3.69
C PHE A 318 7.45 -0.64 2.67
N PHE A 319 6.17 -0.95 2.53
CA PHE A 319 5.24 -0.11 1.75
C PHE A 319 4.62 0.96 2.66
N LEU A 320 5.03 2.21 2.46
CA LEU A 320 4.30 3.38 2.94
C LEU A 320 3.23 3.72 1.90
N ALA A 321 2.06 3.12 2.03
CA ALA A 321 0.90 3.45 1.19
C ALA A 321 0.27 4.77 1.61
N VAL A 322 0.14 5.68 0.64
CA VAL A 322 -0.58 6.96 0.74
C VAL A 322 -2.06 6.70 0.50
N ASP A 323 -2.88 7.30 1.35
CA ASP A 323 -4.34 7.15 1.39
C ASP A 323 -5.05 7.75 0.17
N GLY A 324 -5.85 6.94 -0.54
CA GLY A 324 -7.16 7.36 -1.04
C GLY A 324 -7.25 8.25 -2.28
N ASP A 325 -6.26 8.23 -3.17
CA ASP A 325 -6.34 8.82 -4.51
C ASP A 325 -6.14 7.70 -5.57
N PRO A 326 -6.55 7.86 -6.84
CA PRO A 326 -6.22 6.88 -7.86
C PRO A 326 -4.69 6.83 -8.02
N HIS A 327 -4.07 5.77 -7.51
CA HIS A 327 -2.65 5.51 -7.66
C HIS A 327 -2.44 4.49 -8.76
N PHE A 328 -1.47 4.70 -9.64
CA PHE A 328 -1.04 3.66 -10.58
C PHE A 328 0.35 3.16 -10.22
N VAL A 329 0.53 1.84 -10.37
CA VAL A 329 1.79 1.16 -10.10
C VAL A 329 2.48 0.78 -11.39
N VAL A 330 3.72 1.25 -11.53
CA VAL A 330 4.61 0.93 -12.65
C VAL A 330 5.66 -0.07 -12.16
N ARG A 331 5.76 -1.23 -12.82
CA ARG A 331 6.90 -2.14 -12.61
C ARG A 331 8.04 -1.76 -13.53
N LEU A 332 9.22 -1.54 -12.96
CA LEU A 332 10.45 -1.31 -13.72
C LEU A 332 10.95 -2.64 -14.30
N PRO A 333 11.41 -2.72 -15.57
CA PRO A 333 11.65 -3.99 -16.28
C PRO A 333 12.91 -4.70 -15.77
N HIS A 334 13.70 -4.01 -14.94
CA HIS A 334 14.99 -4.46 -14.44
C HIS A 334 15.14 -4.32 -12.91
N SER A 335 14.05 -4.04 -12.19
CA SER A 335 14.05 -3.98 -10.72
C SER A 335 12.83 -4.68 -10.15
N LEU A 336 12.99 -5.34 -9.00
CA LEU A 336 11.86 -5.91 -8.23
C LEU A 336 10.98 -4.84 -7.56
N GLY A 337 11.28 -3.55 -7.73
CA GLY A 337 10.55 -2.44 -7.13
C GLY A 337 9.35 -1.99 -7.96
N ASN A 338 8.24 -1.74 -7.26
CA ASN A 338 7.03 -1.10 -7.77
C ASN A 338 7.12 0.43 -7.54
N LEU A 339 6.85 1.25 -8.56
CA LEU A 339 6.71 2.70 -8.42
C LEU A 339 5.22 3.06 -8.33
N CYS A 340 4.80 3.69 -7.23
CA CYS A 340 3.42 4.15 -7.04
C CYS A 340 3.34 5.65 -7.32
N PHE A 341 2.43 6.08 -8.19
CA PHE A 341 2.19 7.49 -8.48
C PHE A 341 0.86 7.93 -7.89
N THR A 342 0.82 9.10 -7.26
CA THR A 342 -0.43 9.77 -6.88
C THR A 342 -0.88 10.68 -8.01
N LEU A 343 -2.15 10.59 -8.38
CA LEU A 343 -2.76 11.54 -9.31
C LEU A 343 -3.29 12.75 -8.54
N ASP A 344 -2.60 13.89 -8.66
CA ASP A 344 -3.03 15.18 -8.08
C ASP A 344 -4.15 15.82 -8.93
N GLY A 345 -5.32 15.16 -9.00
CA GLY A 345 -6.49 15.65 -9.72
C GLY A 345 -7.49 16.37 -8.81
N CYS A 346 -8.23 17.32 -9.38
CA CYS A 346 -9.34 18.00 -8.71
C CYS A 346 -10.67 17.27 -9.00
N SER A 347 -11.65 17.46 -8.10
CA SER A 347 -13.01 16.98 -8.34
C SER A 347 -13.56 17.62 -9.62
N GLY A 348 -14.06 16.80 -10.54
CA GLY A 348 -14.57 17.21 -11.86
C GLY A 348 -13.54 17.12 -12.98
N ASP A 349 -12.28 16.84 -12.68
CA ASP A 349 -11.26 16.65 -13.72
C ASP A 349 -11.52 15.37 -14.52
N VAL A 350 -11.20 15.42 -15.81
CA VAL A 350 -11.21 14.25 -16.69
C VAL A 350 -9.78 13.94 -17.09
N LEU A 351 -9.27 12.83 -16.59
CA LEU A 351 -7.91 12.37 -16.84
C LEU A 351 -7.87 11.45 -18.06
N ARG A 352 -6.96 11.72 -18.99
CA ARG A 352 -6.70 10.85 -20.15
C ARG A 352 -5.79 9.70 -19.73
N LEU A 353 -6.39 8.54 -19.48
CA LEU A 353 -5.71 7.35 -18.97
C LEU A 353 -4.92 6.65 -20.08
N VAL A 354 -5.55 6.42 -21.23
CA VAL A 354 -4.93 5.81 -22.42
C VAL A 354 -5.36 6.59 -23.65
N SER A 355 -4.46 6.82 -24.58
CA SER A 355 -4.73 7.46 -25.86
C SER A 355 -3.84 6.86 -26.92
N ASP A 356 -4.41 6.08 -27.82
CA ASP A 356 -3.70 5.47 -28.94
C ASP A 356 -4.33 5.95 -30.26
N PRO A 357 -3.75 6.99 -30.88
CA PRO A 357 -4.27 7.56 -32.11
C PRO A 357 -4.23 6.58 -33.30
N ALA A 358 -3.32 5.59 -33.30
CA ALA A 358 -3.19 4.67 -34.42
C ALA A 358 -4.32 3.64 -34.46
N THR A 359 -4.82 3.23 -33.29
CA THR A 359 -5.95 2.30 -33.15
C THR A 359 -7.29 3.01 -32.96
N GLY A 360 -7.27 4.34 -32.77
CA GLY A 360 -8.46 5.15 -32.46
C GLY A 360 -9.00 4.92 -31.05
N LEU A 361 -8.19 4.35 -30.15
CA LEU A 361 -8.57 4.05 -28.78
C LEU A 361 -8.29 5.24 -27.86
N SER A 362 -9.29 5.63 -27.07
CA SER A 362 -9.09 6.55 -25.95
C SER A 362 -9.82 6.08 -24.70
N VAL A 363 -9.19 6.27 -23.55
CA VAL A 363 -9.75 5.96 -22.23
C VAL A 363 -9.60 7.19 -21.35
N ASN A 364 -10.70 7.68 -20.81
CA ASN A 364 -10.73 8.82 -19.91
C ASN A 364 -11.40 8.43 -18.58
N GLY A 365 -10.87 8.90 -17.47
CA GLY A 365 -11.44 8.73 -16.13
C GLY A 365 -11.88 10.08 -15.56
N HIS A 366 -13.14 10.20 -15.18
CA HIS A 366 -13.67 11.39 -14.50
C HIS A 366 -13.51 11.25 -12.99
N LEU A 367 -13.03 12.31 -12.34
CA LEU A 367 -12.77 12.35 -10.90
C LEU A 367 -13.93 12.96 -10.13
N MET A 368 -14.28 12.33 -9.02
CA MET A 368 -15.15 12.88 -7.99
C MET A 368 -14.34 13.18 -6.73
N GLY A 369 -14.66 14.28 -6.05
CA GLY A 369 -14.09 14.55 -4.73
C GLY A 369 -14.68 13.65 -3.64
N ALA A 370 -13.88 13.37 -2.62
CA ALA A 370 -14.31 12.79 -1.36
C ALA A 370 -14.08 13.77 -0.20
N PRO A 371 -14.85 13.65 0.90
CA PRO A 371 -14.69 14.54 2.03
C PRO A 371 -13.28 14.48 2.65
N PHE A 372 -12.80 15.65 3.05
CA PHE A 372 -11.48 15.81 3.67
C PHE A 372 -11.38 14.99 4.95
N ARG A 373 -10.23 14.36 5.17
CA ARG A 373 -9.95 13.73 6.46
C ARG A 373 -9.65 14.83 7.50
N PRO A 374 -10.31 14.83 8.67
CA PRO A 374 -9.98 15.76 9.75
C PRO A 374 -8.48 15.69 10.09
N GLY A 375 -7.80 16.83 10.04
CA GLY A 375 -6.34 16.93 10.26
C GLY A 375 -5.46 16.77 9.01
N HIS A 376 -6.06 16.51 7.84
CA HIS A 376 -5.38 16.43 6.54
C HIS A 376 -6.19 17.19 5.46
N GLU A 377 -6.63 18.41 5.78
CA GLU A 377 -7.48 19.24 4.89
C GLU A 377 -6.73 19.78 3.66
N GLU A 378 -5.39 19.78 3.68
CA GLU A 378 -4.56 20.33 2.59
C GLU A 378 -4.43 19.38 1.37
N ARG A 379 -4.91 18.14 1.45
CA ARG A 379 -4.86 17.17 0.34
C ARG A 379 -6.28 16.86 -0.16
N PRO A 380 -6.64 17.27 -1.38
CA PRO A 380 -7.92 16.88 -1.96
C PRO A 380 -7.91 15.38 -2.21
N ARG A 381 -8.96 14.69 -1.74
CA ARG A 381 -9.15 13.26 -2.01
C ARG A 381 -10.04 13.10 -3.21
N THR A 382 -9.58 12.38 -4.22
CA THR A 382 -10.39 12.14 -5.43
C THR A 382 -10.44 10.67 -5.81
N TYR A 383 -11.51 10.28 -6.49
CA TYR A 383 -11.73 8.92 -6.95
C TYR A 383 -12.35 8.91 -8.35
N PHE A 384 -12.19 7.85 -9.13
CA PHE A 384 -12.94 7.73 -10.37
C PHE A 384 -14.40 7.39 -10.10
N ASP A 385 -15.34 8.13 -10.67
CA ASP A 385 -16.77 7.80 -10.64
C ASP A 385 -17.34 7.42 -12.00
N ALA A 386 -16.60 7.74 -13.08
CA ALA A 386 -16.85 7.26 -14.43
C ALA A 386 -15.54 6.98 -15.18
N ILE A 387 -15.54 5.87 -15.92
CA ILE A 387 -14.50 5.51 -16.90
C ILE A 387 -15.15 5.42 -18.27
N THR A 388 -14.69 6.23 -19.22
CA THR A 388 -15.17 6.24 -20.60
C THR A 388 -14.11 5.67 -21.52
N ILE A 389 -14.41 4.57 -22.19
CA ILE A 389 -13.57 3.90 -23.19
C ILE A 389 -14.22 4.12 -24.56
N ALA A 390 -13.55 4.86 -25.44
CA ALA A 390 -13.98 5.08 -26.80
C ALA A 390 -13.05 4.35 -27.78
N VAL A 391 -13.65 3.62 -28.71
CA VAL A 391 -12.97 2.92 -29.80
C VAL A 391 -13.51 3.49 -31.11
N GLU A 392 -12.74 4.36 -31.75
CA GLU A 392 -13.08 4.97 -33.02
C GLU A 392 -12.48 4.15 -34.15
N HIS A 393 -13.32 3.51 -34.98
CA HIS A 393 -12.88 2.87 -36.22
C HIS A 393 -13.53 3.53 -37.43
N PRO A 394 -12.90 3.50 -38.63
CA PRO A 394 -13.36 4.22 -39.82
C PRO A 394 -14.78 3.87 -40.31
N ARG A 395 -15.36 2.77 -39.81
CA ARG A 395 -16.69 2.27 -40.21
C ARG A 395 -17.70 2.21 -39.07
N VAL A 396 -17.24 2.05 -37.82
CA VAL A 396 -18.09 1.92 -36.62
C VAL A 396 -17.31 2.46 -35.42
N GLY A 397 -17.96 3.26 -34.56
CA GLY A 397 -17.38 3.74 -33.31
C GLY A 397 -18.20 3.27 -32.12
N TYR A 398 -17.51 2.87 -31.04
CA TYR A 398 -18.16 2.47 -29.79
C TYR A 398 -17.68 3.33 -28.63
N VAL A 399 -18.59 3.72 -27.75
CA VAL A 399 -18.27 4.40 -26.49
C VAL A 399 -18.87 3.61 -25.34
N VAL A 400 -18.00 3.05 -24.50
CA VAL A 400 -18.36 2.35 -23.26
C VAL A 400 -18.17 3.31 -22.10
N ASN A 401 -19.24 3.63 -21.38
CA ASN A 401 -19.17 4.44 -20.17
C ASN A 401 -19.52 3.56 -18.96
N VAL A 402 -18.52 3.31 -18.12
CA VAL A 402 -18.68 2.59 -16.86
C VAL A 402 -18.82 3.61 -15.75
N THR A 403 -19.95 3.58 -15.05
CA THR A 403 -20.23 4.46 -13.90
C THR A 403 -20.54 3.61 -12.67
N ARG A 404 -20.65 4.24 -11.49
CA ARG A 404 -21.07 3.56 -10.26
C ARG A 404 -22.45 2.90 -10.32
N LYS A 405 -23.29 3.26 -11.30
CA LYS A 405 -24.64 2.72 -11.48
C LYS A 405 -24.70 1.53 -12.45
N GLY A 406 -23.71 1.39 -13.32
CA GLY A 406 -23.69 0.37 -14.38
C GLY A 406 -22.88 0.82 -15.59
N VAL A 407 -23.00 0.06 -16.67
CA VAL A 407 -22.29 0.28 -17.94
C VAL A 407 -23.28 0.75 -19.00
N THR A 408 -22.95 1.79 -19.75
CA THR A 408 -23.66 2.16 -20.98
C THR A 408 -22.76 1.97 -22.19
N LEU A 409 -23.30 1.43 -23.27
CA LEU A 409 -22.62 1.27 -24.56
C LEU A 409 -23.37 2.08 -25.61
N HIS A 410 -22.67 3.01 -26.26
CA HIS A 410 -23.16 3.78 -27.40
C HIS A 410 -22.44 3.36 -28.69
N GLY A 411 -23.16 3.34 -29.82
CA GLY A 411 -22.61 3.00 -31.14
C GLY A 411 -23.73 2.80 -32.18
N GLU A 412 -24.26 1.57 -32.27
CA GLU A 412 -25.42 1.22 -33.12
C GLU A 412 -26.79 1.53 -32.46
N GLY A 413 -26.74 1.98 -31.19
CA GLY A 413 -27.85 2.26 -30.30
C GLY A 413 -27.32 2.46 -28.88
N GLU A 414 -28.19 2.76 -27.93
CA GLU A 414 -27.83 2.84 -26.51
C GLU A 414 -28.23 1.53 -25.80
N LEU A 415 -27.25 0.88 -25.19
CA LEU A 415 -27.47 -0.32 -24.38
C LEU A 415 -27.01 -0.05 -22.94
N VAL A 416 -27.89 -0.30 -21.98
CA VAL A 416 -27.62 -0.09 -20.55
C VAL A 416 -27.53 -1.45 -19.85
N LEU A 417 -26.41 -1.71 -19.19
CA LEU A 417 -26.13 -2.93 -18.45
C LEU A 417 -26.01 -2.63 -16.94
N PRO A 418 -27.00 -3.03 -16.13
CA PRO A 418 -26.91 -2.87 -14.68
C PRO A 418 -25.97 -3.90 -14.06
N PHE A 419 -25.24 -3.52 -13.00
CA PHE A 419 -24.36 -4.46 -12.26
C PHE A 419 -25.10 -5.59 -11.54
N ALA A 420 -26.42 -5.50 -11.41
CA ALA A 420 -27.24 -6.53 -10.77
C ALA A 420 -27.36 -7.81 -11.61
N GLN A 421 -26.99 -7.77 -12.90
CA GLN A 421 -27.14 -8.88 -13.82
C GLN A 421 -25.82 -9.17 -14.53
N ARG A 422 -25.53 -10.45 -14.70
CA ARG A 422 -24.42 -10.88 -15.55
C ARG A 422 -24.77 -10.61 -17.01
N ALA A 423 -23.88 -9.94 -17.74
CA ALA A 423 -24.07 -9.63 -19.15
C ALA A 423 -22.76 -9.84 -19.93
N ALA A 424 -22.87 -10.31 -21.16
CA ALA A 424 -21.76 -10.37 -22.10
C ALA A 424 -22.22 -9.83 -23.45
N ILE A 425 -21.49 -8.87 -24.00
CA ILE A 425 -21.75 -8.27 -25.31
C ILE A 425 -20.54 -8.54 -26.19
N HIS A 426 -20.81 -8.99 -27.42
CA HIS A 426 -19.82 -9.10 -28.46
C HIS A 426 -20.23 -8.21 -29.65
N LYS A 427 -19.34 -7.30 -30.02
CA LYS A 427 -19.42 -6.43 -31.19
C LYS A 427 -18.13 -6.57 -32.00
N PRO A 428 -18.12 -6.17 -33.28
CA PRO A 428 -16.88 -6.10 -34.05
C PRO A 428 -15.78 -5.36 -33.29
N GLN A 429 -14.69 -6.06 -32.99
CA GLN A 429 -13.50 -5.55 -32.25
C GLN A 429 -13.75 -5.07 -30.81
N LEU A 430 -14.92 -5.33 -30.24
CA LEU A 430 -15.25 -4.96 -28.86
C LEU A 430 -16.02 -6.09 -28.17
N ALA A 431 -15.51 -6.58 -27.04
CA ALA A 431 -16.28 -7.44 -26.15
C ALA A 431 -16.35 -6.82 -24.76
N ILE A 432 -17.51 -6.93 -24.11
CA ILE A 432 -17.74 -6.43 -22.75
C ILE A 432 -18.35 -7.55 -21.94
N SER A 433 -17.78 -7.85 -20.77
CA SER A 433 -18.35 -8.76 -19.79
C SER A 433 -18.58 -8.02 -18.48
N VAL A 434 -19.80 -8.10 -17.95
CA VAL A 434 -20.19 -7.57 -16.64
C VAL A 434 -20.50 -8.76 -15.74
N TRP A 435 -19.78 -8.87 -14.63
CA TRP A 435 -20.00 -9.91 -13.62
C TRP A 435 -20.72 -9.36 -12.38
N PRO A 436 -21.49 -10.22 -11.67
CA PRO A 436 -21.95 -9.91 -10.32
C PRO A 436 -20.73 -9.59 -9.45
N GLU A 437 -20.84 -8.63 -8.53
CA GLU A 437 -19.74 -7.95 -7.80
C GLU A 437 -19.11 -6.77 -8.56
N ALA A 438 -19.64 -6.43 -9.74
CA ALA A 438 -19.33 -5.20 -10.49
C ALA A 438 -17.90 -5.12 -11.05
N ASN A 439 -17.43 -6.28 -11.53
CA ASN A 439 -16.25 -6.40 -12.39
C ASN A 439 -16.69 -6.27 -13.84
N VAL A 440 -16.15 -5.28 -14.55
CA VAL A 440 -16.39 -5.04 -15.98
C VAL A 440 -15.10 -5.27 -16.74
N THR A 441 -15.07 -6.30 -17.56
CA THR A 441 -13.94 -6.55 -18.46
C THR A 441 -14.30 -6.08 -19.86
N VAL A 442 -13.40 -5.31 -20.48
CA VAL A 442 -13.55 -4.77 -21.83
C VAL A 442 -12.37 -5.23 -22.67
N TRP A 443 -12.64 -6.01 -23.71
CA TRP A 443 -11.64 -6.44 -24.69
C TRP A 443 -11.78 -5.64 -25.96
N ILE A 444 -10.65 -5.18 -26.49
CA ILE A 444 -10.56 -4.45 -27.75
C ILE A 444 -9.65 -5.25 -28.68
N GLY A 445 -10.25 -5.81 -29.74
CA GLY A 445 -9.60 -6.85 -30.54
C GLY A 445 -9.24 -8.08 -29.67
N HIS A 446 -8.05 -8.64 -29.89
CA HIS A 446 -7.56 -9.83 -29.18
C HIS A 446 -6.38 -9.55 -28.22
N GLU A 447 -5.84 -8.32 -28.26
CA GLU A 447 -4.56 -8.01 -27.64
C GLU A 447 -4.62 -6.83 -26.66
N VAL A 448 -5.81 -6.22 -26.48
CA VAL A 448 -6.05 -5.19 -25.47
C VAL A 448 -7.19 -5.64 -24.56
N GLU A 449 -6.93 -5.61 -23.25
CA GLU A 449 -7.88 -6.00 -22.21
C GLU A 449 -7.82 -5.01 -21.05
N PHE A 450 -8.97 -4.46 -20.70
CA PHE A 450 -9.16 -3.57 -19.56
C PHE A 450 -10.12 -4.20 -18.56
N LEU A 451 -9.85 -3.97 -17.29
CA LEU A 451 -10.73 -4.34 -16.18
C LEU A 451 -11.12 -3.06 -15.42
N VAL A 452 -12.42 -2.88 -15.19
CA VAL A 452 -12.97 -1.81 -14.35
C VAL A 452 -13.67 -2.47 -13.16
N LEU A 453 -13.23 -2.14 -11.96
CA LEU A 453 -13.78 -2.68 -10.71
C LEU A 453 -14.57 -1.59 -9.99
N LEU A 454 -15.76 -1.92 -9.50
CA LEU A 454 -16.48 -1.05 -8.58
C LEU A 454 -16.16 -1.44 -7.14
N HIS A 455 -15.47 -0.55 -6.42
CA HIS A 455 -15.23 -0.70 -4.99
C HIS A 455 -16.46 -0.18 -4.23
N ARG A 456 -17.08 -1.07 -3.45
CA ARG A 456 -18.21 -0.75 -2.57
C ARG A 456 -17.83 -0.98 -1.12
N TYR A 457 -18.15 0.00 -0.28
CA TYR A 457 -17.92 -0.12 1.15
C TYR A 457 -19.15 -0.73 1.83
N SER A 458 -18.94 -1.74 2.66
CA SER A 458 -20.04 -2.40 3.39
C SER A 458 -20.61 -1.50 4.50
N HIS A 459 -19.78 -0.61 5.07
CA HIS A 459 -20.17 0.32 6.14
C HIS A 459 -19.55 1.72 5.91
N PRO A 460 -19.99 2.45 4.88
CA PRO A 460 -19.32 3.69 4.47
C PRO A 460 -19.38 4.74 5.58
N THR A 461 -18.21 5.20 6.01
CA THR A 461 -18.08 6.42 6.82
C THR A 461 -18.42 7.66 5.97
N ALA A 462 -18.62 8.81 6.61
CA ALA A 462 -18.82 10.08 5.89
C ALA A 462 -17.65 10.44 4.94
N LEU A 463 -16.49 9.81 5.12
CA LEU A 463 -15.26 10.06 4.36
C LEU A 463 -15.06 9.11 3.17
N GLN A 464 -15.94 8.13 2.99
CA GLN A 464 -15.83 7.08 1.99
C GLN A 464 -16.90 7.24 0.91
N ARG A 465 -16.52 6.94 -0.32
CA ARG A 465 -17.41 6.97 -1.48
C ARG A 465 -17.09 5.78 -2.36
N ASP A 466 -18.14 5.04 -2.74
CA ASP A 466 -18.03 4.05 -3.80
C ASP A 466 -17.35 4.68 -5.01
N HIS A 467 -16.43 3.95 -5.61
CA HIS A 467 -15.60 4.43 -6.71
C HIS A 467 -15.19 3.31 -7.65
N LEU A 468 -14.62 3.71 -8.78
CA LEU A 468 -14.12 2.80 -9.80
C LEU A 468 -12.59 2.70 -9.73
N GLY A 469 -12.08 1.48 -9.87
CA GLY A 469 -10.70 1.20 -10.24
C GLY A 469 -10.63 0.86 -11.72
N PHE A 470 -9.58 1.32 -12.42
CA PHE A 470 -9.32 1.00 -13.82
C PHE A 470 -7.97 0.30 -13.94
N TYR A 471 -7.91 -0.82 -14.64
CA TYR A 471 -6.75 -1.71 -14.75
C TYR A 471 -6.49 -2.09 -16.21
N VAL A 472 -5.22 -2.05 -16.62
CA VAL A 472 -4.79 -2.58 -17.92
C VAL A 472 -4.28 -4.01 -17.70
N VAL A 473 -5.04 -5.00 -18.18
CA VAL A 473 -4.72 -6.43 -18.01
C VAL A 473 -3.81 -6.89 -19.14
N ASN A 474 -4.08 -6.45 -20.37
CA ASN A 474 -3.26 -6.73 -21.54
C ASN A 474 -3.16 -5.48 -22.42
N SER A 475 -1.96 -5.11 -22.81
CA SER A 475 -1.66 -3.91 -23.61
C SER A 475 -0.89 -4.20 -24.90
N LYS A 476 -0.72 -5.48 -25.27
CA LYS A 476 0.08 -5.88 -26.45
C LYS A 476 -0.42 -5.28 -27.76
N GLY A 477 -1.72 -5.02 -27.85
CA GLY A 477 -2.35 -4.42 -29.04
C GLY A 477 -2.32 -2.90 -29.09
N LEU A 478 -1.73 -2.21 -28.11
CA LEU A 478 -1.50 -0.77 -28.18
C LEU A 478 -0.36 -0.47 -29.15
N SER A 479 -0.50 0.60 -29.93
CA SER A 479 0.53 1.01 -30.88
C SER A 479 1.70 1.73 -30.19
N ALA A 480 2.86 1.78 -30.85
CA ALA A 480 4.02 2.53 -30.34
C ALA A 480 3.76 4.05 -30.14
N SER A 481 2.67 4.61 -30.69
CA SER A 481 2.25 5.99 -30.45
C SER A 481 1.19 6.14 -29.35
N ALA A 482 0.87 5.05 -28.63
CA ALA A 482 0.03 5.11 -27.46
C ALA A 482 0.68 5.99 -26.39
N GLY A 483 -0.16 6.84 -25.78
CA GLY A 483 0.21 7.83 -24.78
C GLY A 483 -0.90 8.01 -23.75
N GLY A 484 -0.84 9.10 -22.97
CA GLY A 484 -1.68 9.28 -21.79
C GLY A 484 -1.02 8.72 -20.53
N LEU A 485 -1.67 8.86 -19.38
CA LEU A 485 -1.09 8.53 -18.07
C LEU A 485 -0.56 7.10 -17.98
N LEU A 486 -1.18 6.18 -18.70
CA LEU A 486 -0.83 4.75 -18.73
C LEU A 486 -0.29 4.29 -20.10
N GLY A 487 -0.31 5.15 -21.14
CA GLY A 487 0.11 4.77 -22.50
C GLY A 487 1.56 5.11 -22.86
N GLU A 488 2.18 6.13 -22.24
CA GLU A 488 3.55 6.57 -22.58
C GLU A 488 4.66 5.58 -22.16
N GLN A 489 4.31 4.39 -21.65
CA GLN A 489 5.26 3.46 -21.00
C GLN A 489 5.28 2.07 -21.63
N HIS A 490 5.30 2.01 -22.97
CA HIS A 490 5.33 0.80 -23.81
C HIS A 490 6.43 -0.26 -23.51
N LEU A 491 7.33 0.01 -22.57
CA LEU A 491 8.41 -0.89 -22.14
C LEU A 491 8.25 -1.43 -20.70
N LEU A 492 7.17 -1.07 -20.00
CA LEU A 492 6.95 -1.37 -18.59
C LEU A 492 5.66 -2.16 -18.44
N GLN A 493 5.74 -3.36 -17.86
CA GLN A 493 4.58 -4.19 -17.57
C GLN A 493 3.80 -3.57 -16.42
N MET A 494 2.83 -2.70 -16.72
CA MET A 494 2.02 -2.03 -15.69
C MET A 494 1.00 -3.02 -15.12
N GLN A 495 1.07 -3.27 -13.82
CA GLN A 495 -0.01 -3.89 -13.05
C GLN A 495 -0.39 -2.87 -11.98
N LEU A 496 -1.64 -2.43 -11.98
CA LEU A 496 -2.22 -1.76 -10.82
C LEU A 496 -2.42 -2.84 -9.74
N LEU A 497 -1.40 -3.04 -8.93
CA LEU A 497 -1.55 -3.59 -7.59
C LEU A 497 -1.64 -2.39 -6.67
N GLY A 498 -2.55 -2.39 -5.70
CA GLY A 498 -2.54 -1.37 -4.66
C GLY A 498 -1.15 -1.34 -4.01
N CYS A 499 -0.55 -0.16 -3.96
CA CYS A 499 0.43 0.13 -2.91
C CYS A 499 -0.37 0.47 -1.66
#